data_AF-A0A0N1ELU8-F1
#
_entry.id   AF-A0A0N1ELU8-F1
#
_cell.length_a   1.000
_cell.length_b   1.000
_cell.length_c   1.000
_cell.angle_alpha   90.00
_cell.angle_beta   90.00
_cell.angle_gamma   90.00
#
_symmetry.space_group_name_H-M   'P 1'
#
loop_
_entity.id
_entity.type
_entity.pdbx_description
1 polymer ?
#
loop_
_entity_poly.entity_id
_entity_poly.type
_entity_poly.pdbx_seq_one_letter_code
_entity_poly.pdbx_strand_id
1 'polypeptide(L)'
;MSNEDLFGNNPLQGVKLEQVVSELVEQYGWELLHAYLQLNCFKNNPDIKSAVKFLRKTQWAQDKVDNFYLYRLKNLPKPDDVQYELPPRDRIIPEGDKPGEPCELSFSDAKRIQAKKEAKDRARTRKNRSNASNPWGN
;
A
#
# COMPACT_ATOMS: atom_id res chain seq x y z
N MET A 1 -28.27 -15.00 -2.58
CA MET A 1 -27.17 -14.07 -2.24
C MET A 1 -26.61 -13.60 -3.56
N SER A 2 -26.79 -12.33 -3.88
CA SER A 2 -26.25 -11.72 -5.11
C SER A 2 -24.73 -11.65 -5.00
N ASN A 3 -23.99 -11.76 -6.11
CA ASN A 3 -22.54 -11.55 -6.06
C ASN A 3 -22.19 -10.13 -5.57
N GLU A 4 -23.07 -9.13 -5.76
CA GLU A 4 -22.91 -7.79 -5.19
C GLU A 4 -22.85 -7.75 -3.66
N ASP A 5 -23.54 -8.65 -2.95
CA ASP A 5 -23.62 -8.61 -1.48
C ASP A 5 -22.28 -8.98 -0.82
N LEU A 6 -21.45 -9.78 -1.51
CA LEU A 6 -20.17 -10.26 -1.01
C LEU A 6 -19.11 -9.16 -0.92
N PHE A 7 -19.17 -8.16 -1.79
CA PHE A 7 -18.20 -7.05 -1.83
C PHE A 7 -18.66 -5.82 -1.04
N GLY A 8 -19.91 -5.82 -0.53
CA GLY A 8 -20.51 -4.67 0.16
C GLY A 8 -19.77 -4.25 1.43
N ASN A 9 -19.04 -5.17 2.07
CA ASN A 9 -18.30 -4.88 3.30
C ASN A 9 -16.96 -4.17 3.07
N ASN A 10 -16.49 -4.07 1.82
CA ASN A 10 -15.21 -3.44 1.55
C ASN A 10 -15.32 -1.91 1.64
N PRO A 11 -14.56 -1.23 2.53
CA PRO A 11 -14.61 0.23 2.66
C PRO A 11 -14.21 1.00 1.40
N LEU A 12 -13.57 0.34 0.43
CA LEU A 12 -13.21 0.94 -0.86
C LEU A 12 -14.36 0.91 -1.88
N GLN A 13 -15.44 0.17 -1.61
CA GLN A 13 -16.56 0.05 -2.53
C GLN A 13 -17.34 1.37 -2.58
N GLY A 14 -17.50 1.94 -3.78
CA GLY A 14 -18.15 3.24 -3.97
C GLY A 14 -17.32 4.46 -3.56
N VAL A 15 -16.13 4.30 -2.96
CA VAL A 15 -15.26 5.41 -2.59
C VAL A 15 -14.33 5.79 -3.74
N LYS A 16 -14.27 7.09 -4.05
CA LYS A 16 -13.39 7.63 -5.10
C LYS A 16 -11.95 7.67 -4.61
N LEU A 17 -11.01 7.46 -5.54
CA LEU A 17 -9.57 7.56 -5.24
C LEU A 17 -9.17 8.92 -4.66
N GLU A 18 -9.87 9.99 -5.07
CA GLU A 18 -9.70 11.33 -4.50
C GLU A 18 -10.01 11.37 -3.01
N GLN A 19 -11.09 10.72 -2.57
CA GLN A 19 -11.47 10.66 -1.15
C GLN A 19 -10.46 9.85 -0.33
N VAL A 20 -10.01 8.70 -0.86
CA VAL A 20 -8.97 7.87 -0.23
C VAL A 20 -7.71 8.69 0.03
N VAL A 21 -7.23 9.42 -0.99
CA VAL A 21 -6.02 10.25 -0.84
C VAL A 21 -6.25 11.40 0.13
N SER A 22 -7.40 12.08 0.06
CA SER A 22 -7.73 13.16 1.00
C SER A 22 -7.74 12.68 2.45
N GLU A 23 -8.44 11.58 2.75
CA GLU A 23 -8.49 11.01 4.11
C GLU A 23 -7.10 10.63 4.62
N LEU A 24 -6.26 10.02 3.77
CA LEU A 24 -4.89 9.67 4.16
C LEU A 24 -4.04 10.90 4.48
N VAL A 25 -4.18 11.96 3.69
CA VAL A 25 -3.42 13.20 3.87
C VAL A 25 -3.90 13.94 5.11
N GLU A 26 -5.21 13.98 5.36
CA GLU A 26 -5.79 14.60 6.56
C GLU A 26 -5.31 13.93 7.85
N GLN A 27 -5.16 12.60 7.83
CA GLN A 27 -4.79 11.83 9.02
C GLN A 27 -3.28 11.75 9.24
N TYR A 28 -2.48 11.63 8.17
CA TYR A 28 -1.04 11.36 8.27
C TYR A 28 -0.13 12.45 7.69
N GLY A 29 -0.66 13.30 6.81
CA GLY A 29 0.12 14.29 6.07
C GLY A 29 1.00 13.68 4.98
N TRP A 30 1.49 14.55 4.09
CA TRP A 30 2.25 14.15 2.90
C TRP A 30 3.62 13.53 3.23
N GLU A 31 4.35 14.10 4.19
CA GLU A 31 5.71 13.66 4.52
C GLU A 31 5.74 12.24 5.08
N LEU A 32 4.80 11.92 5.97
CA LEU A 32 4.69 10.61 6.58
C LEU A 32 4.26 9.58 5.53
N LEU A 33 3.27 9.90 4.71
CA LEU A 33 2.86 9.05 3.59
C LEU A 33 4.03 8.76 2.65
N HIS A 34 4.84 9.76 2.31
CA HIS A 34 6.04 9.54 1.51
C HIS A 34 7.06 8.64 2.23
N ALA A 35 7.28 8.81 3.53
CA ALA A 35 8.21 7.99 4.29
C ALA A 35 7.81 6.49 4.31
N TYR A 36 6.50 6.19 4.40
CA TYR A 36 6.00 4.81 4.38
C TYR A 36 5.85 4.22 2.98
N LEU A 37 5.27 4.98 2.05
CA LEU A 37 4.91 4.50 0.73
C LEU A 37 6.02 4.69 -0.30
N GLN A 38 6.95 5.62 -0.07
CA GLN A 38 8.05 5.97 -0.97
C GLN A 38 7.57 6.27 -2.40
N LEU A 39 6.41 6.92 -2.52
CA LEU A 39 5.85 7.37 -3.79
C LEU A 39 6.23 8.83 -4.04
N ASN A 40 6.73 9.11 -5.26
CA ASN A 40 7.22 10.44 -5.62
C ASN A 40 6.11 11.49 -5.68
N CYS A 41 4.87 11.11 -5.95
CA CYS A 41 3.73 12.04 -5.97
C CYS A 41 3.43 12.68 -4.61
N PHE A 42 3.89 12.08 -3.50
CA PHE A 42 3.73 12.64 -2.16
C PHE A 42 4.91 13.52 -1.72
N LYS A 43 6.00 13.53 -2.49
CA LYS A 43 7.18 14.36 -2.22
C LYS A 43 7.26 15.54 -3.17
N ASN A 44 7.08 15.29 -4.46
CA ASN A 44 7.25 16.28 -5.51
C ASN A 44 5.88 16.85 -5.88
N ASN A 45 5.63 18.10 -5.49
CA ASN A 45 4.37 18.83 -5.69
C ASN A 45 3.17 18.12 -5.06
N PRO A 46 3.14 18.04 -3.71
CA PRO A 46 2.04 17.41 -2.97
C PRO A 46 0.73 18.15 -3.23
N ASP A 47 -0.09 17.60 -4.11
CA ASP A 47 -1.41 18.09 -4.46
C ASP A 47 -2.32 16.87 -4.72
N ILE A 48 -3.57 16.96 -4.27
CA ILE A 48 -4.52 15.83 -4.36
C ILE A 48 -4.78 15.48 -5.82
N LYS A 49 -4.98 16.48 -6.70
CA LYS A 49 -5.30 16.24 -8.11
C LYS A 49 -4.10 15.65 -8.85
N SER A 50 -2.89 16.16 -8.58
CA SER A 50 -1.65 15.65 -9.16
C SER A 50 -1.39 14.20 -8.74
N ALA A 51 -1.56 13.88 -7.45
CA ALA A 51 -1.39 12.54 -6.90
C ALA A 51 -2.41 11.56 -7.51
N VAL A 52 -3.69 11.93 -7.55
CA VAL A 52 -4.74 11.10 -8.15
C VAL A 52 -4.46 10.83 -9.63
N LYS A 53 -4.03 11.84 -10.39
CA LYS A 53 -3.65 11.67 -11.80
C LYS A 53 -2.49 10.69 -11.97
N PHE A 54 -1.51 10.71 -11.06
CA PHE A 54 -0.40 9.76 -11.05
C PHE A 54 -0.85 8.34 -10.71
N LEU A 55 -1.67 8.18 -9.66
CA LEU A 55 -2.18 6.89 -9.20
C LEU A 55 -3.06 6.22 -10.26
N ARG A 56 -3.93 6.97 -10.94
CA ARG A 56 -4.75 6.46 -12.06
C ARG A 56 -3.93 5.91 -13.23
N LYS A 57 -2.69 6.38 -13.41
CA LYS A 57 -1.78 5.90 -14.47
C LYS A 57 -0.91 4.73 -14.01
N THR A 58 -0.85 4.48 -12.71
CA THR A 58 0.16 3.61 -12.10
C THR A 58 -0.56 2.63 -11.17
N GLN A 59 -1.11 1.55 -11.75
CA GLN A 59 -1.99 0.63 -11.02
C GLN A 59 -1.35 0.07 -9.74
N TRP A 60 -0.10 -0.39 -9.81
CA TRP A 60 0.60 -0.91 -8.63
C TRP A 60 0.72 0.14 -7.51
N ALA A 61 0.80 1.43 -7.85
CA ALA A 61 0.87 2.51 -6.88
C ALA A 61 -0.51 2.81 -6.28
N GLN A 62 -1.56 2.75 -7.10
CA GLN A 62 -2.94 2.81 -6.62
C GLN A 62 -3.22 1.67 -5.63
N ASP A 63 -2.92 0.42 -6.01
CA ASP A 63 -3.12 -0.74 -5.14
C ASP A 63 -2.31 -0.62 -3.85
N LYS A 64 -1.12 -0.01 -3.90
CA LYS A 64 -0.31 0.24 -2.71
C LYS A 64 -0.95 1.25 -1.77
N VAL A 65 -1.56 2.31 -2.30
CA VAL A 65 -2.30 3.32 -1.53
C VAL A 65 -3.58 2.73 -0.95
N ASP A 66 -4.35 1.98 -1.74
CA ASP A 66 -5.59 1.34 -1.31
C ASP A 66 -5.32 0.29 -0.21
N ASN A 67 -4.26 -0.51 -0.34
CA ASN A 67 -3.78 -1.41 0.72
C ASN A 67 -3.44 -0.64 2.01
N PHE A 68 -2.75 0.49 1.87
CA PHE A 68 -2.38 1.29 3.03
C PHE A 68 -3.61 1.88 3.72
N TYR A 69 -4.60 2.33 2.95
CA TYR A 69 -5.88 2.80 3.47
C TYR A 69 -6.60 1.71 4.28
N LEU A 70 -6.74 0.50 3.74
CA LEU A 70 -7.44 -0.59 4.44
C LEU A 70 -6.77 -0.98 5.77
N TYR A 71 -5.44 -1.14 5.78
CA TYR A 71 -4.75 -1.74 6.93
C TYR A 71 -4.12 -0.73 7.88
N ARG A 72 -3.82 0.49 7.44
CA ARG A 72 -3.28 1.53 8.32
C ARG A 72 -4.37 2.47 8.78
N LEU A 73 -5.21 2.97 7.86
CA LEU A 73 -6.25 3.90 8.24
C LEU A 73 -7.48 3.21 8.80
N LYS A 74 -8.01 2.18 8.13
CA LYS A 74 -9.17 1.42 8.61
C LYS A 74 -8.80 0.28 9.55
N ASN A 75 -7.50 0.05 9.77
CA ASN A 75 -6.97 -0.95 10.70
C ASN A 75 -7.67 -2.33 10.62
N LEU A 76 -7.98 -2.75 9.39
CA LEU A 76 -8.64 -4.03 9.16
C LEU A 76 -7.69 -5.20 9.45
N PRO A 77 -8.23 -6.37 9.83
CA PRO A 77 -7.43 -7.57 9.95
C PRO A 77 -6.77 -7.93 8.61
N LYS A 78 -5.65 -8.64 8.68
CA LYS A 78 -4.95 -9.10 7.48
C LYS A 78 -5.85 -10.06 6.71
N PRO A 79 -5.92 -9.93 5.37
CA PRO A 79 -6.70 -10.83 4.55
C PRO A 79 -6.03 -12.20 4.50
N ASP A 80 -6.81 -13.21 4.14
CA ASP A 80 -6.33 -14.54 3.79
C ASP A 80 -5.38 -14.51 2.57
N ASP A 81 -4.51 -15.51 2.42
CA ASP A 81 -3.51 -15.57 1.35
C ASP A 81 -4.16 -15.50 -0.04
N VAL A 82 -5.29 -16.19 -0.24
CA VAL A 82 -6.05 -16.16 -1.52
C VAL A 82 -6.58 -14.76 -1.82
N GLN A 83 -7.09 -14.07 -0.80
CA GLN A 83 -7.59 -12.70 -0.95
C GLN A 83 -6.46 -11.68 -1.12
N TYR A 84 -5.27 -11.96 -0.57
CA TYR A 84 -4.11 -11.08 -0.67
C TYR A 84 -3.58 -10.96 -2.10
N GLU A 85 -3.70 -12.03 -2.91
CA GLU A 85 -3.33 -12.04 -4.33
C GLU A 85 -4.24 -11.14 -5.17
N LEU A 86 -5.48 -10.91 -4.73
CA LEU A 86 -6.42 -10.03 -5.43
C LEU A 86 -6.12 -8.54 -5.19
N PRO A 87 -6.47 -7.66 -6.15
CA PRO A 87 -6.42 -6.22 -5.96
C PRO A 87 -7.25 -5.79 -4.73
N PRO A 88 -6.83 -4.76 -3.98
CA PRO A 88 -7.49 -4.39 -2.72
C PRO A 88 -8.99 -4.07 -2.83
N ARG A 89 -9.42 -3.56 -3.98
CA ARG A 89 -10.83 -3.23 -4.25
C ARG A 89 -11.70 -4.46 -4.52
N ASP A 90 -11.08 -5.56 -4.96
CA ASP A 90 -11.76 -6.80 -5.32
C ASP A 90 -11.74 -7.82 -4.16
N ARG A 91 -11.21 -7.44 -3.00
CA ARG A 91 -11.16 -8.30 -1.82
C ARG A 91 -12.51 -8.39 -1.13
N ILE A 92 -12.85 -9.60 -0.72
CA ILE A 92 -14.03 -9.90 0.09
C ILE A 92 -13.63 -9.75 1.56
N ILE A 93 -14.35 -8.89 2.29
CA ILE A 93 -14.14 -8.68 3.73
C ILE A 93 -15.29 -9.38 4.47
N PRO A 94 -14.98 -10.32 5.39
CA PRO A 94 -16.00 -10.99 6.21
C PRO A 94 -16.85 -9.97 6.99
N GLU A 95 -18.14 -10.28 7.17
CA GLU A 95 -19.12 -9.37 7.80
C GLU A 95 -18.80 -8.99 9.26
N GLY A 96 -17.97 -9.78 9.94
CA GLY A 96 -17.49 -9.50 11.30
C GLY A 96 -16.39 -8.44 11.37
N ASP A 97 -15.68 -8.19 10.28
CA ASP A 97 -14.50 -7.35 10.25
C ASP A 97 -14.87 -5.90 9.99
N LYS A 98 -14.83 -5.08 11.05
CA LYS A 98 -15.20 -3.66 10.99
C LYS A 98 -13.93 -2.79 10.98
N PRO A 99 -13.96 -1.65 10.27
CA PRO A 99 -12.92 -0.65 10.38
C PRO A 99 -12.70 -0.21 11.83
N GLY A 100 -11.45 -0.24 12.28
CA GLY A 100 -11.02 0.23 13.58
C GLY A 100 -10.47 1.66 13.54
N GLU A 101 -9.83 2.06 14.63
CA GLU A 101 -9.14 3.36 14.72
C GLU A 101 -7.88 3.40 13.83
N PRO A 102 -7.56 4.56 13.24
CA PRO A 102 -6.34 4.75 12.48
C PRO A 102 -5.08 4.36 13.26
N CYS A 103 -4.21 3.59 12.61
CA CYS A 103 -2.92 3.22 13.17
C CYS A 103 -2.05 4.48 13.30
N GLU A 104 -1.50 4.72 14.49
CA GLU A 104 -0.51 5.78 14.70
C GLU A 104 0.78 5.44 13.93
N LEU A 105 1.21 6.36 13.07
CA LEU A 105 2.42 6.20 12.26
C LEU A 105 3.52 7.12 12.76
N SER A 106 4.74 6.59 12.89
CA SER A 106 5.91 7.36 13.31
C SER A 106 7.00 7.40 12.23
N PHE A 107 7.78 8.49 12.19
CA PHE A 107 8.92 8.60 11.28
C PHE A 107 10.06 7.64 11.64
N SER A 108 10.25 7.33 12.92
CA SER A 108 11.27 6.37 13.38
C SER A 108 10.98 4.97 12.86
N ASP A 109 9.71 4.56 12.85
CA ASP A 109 9.28 3.28 12.28
C ASP A 109 9.42 3.24 10.77
N ALA A 110 9.08 4.35 10.07
CA ALA A 110 9.33 4.46 8.64
C ALA A 110 10.82 4.26 8.31
N LYS A 111 11.72 4.90 9.06
CA LYS A 111 13.18 4.75 8.91
C LYS A 111 13.64 3.32 9.17
N ARG A 112 13.09 2.64 10.18
CA ARG A 112 13.37 1.21 10.44
C ARG A 112 12.92 0.32 9.30
N ILE A 113 11.72 0.54 8.77
CA ILE A 113 11.16 -0.23 7.64
C ILE A 113 12.05 -0.04 6.41
N GLN A 114 12.45 1.20 6.12
CA GLN A 114 13.33 1.53 5.01
C GLN A 114 14.71 0.87 5.16
N ALA A 115 15.36 1.01 6.32
CA ALA A 115 16.66 0.39 6.57
C ALA A 115 16.60 -1.15 6.43
N LYS A 116 15.51 -1.78 6.90
CA LYS A 116 15.29 -3.23 6.74
C LYS A 116 15.13 -3.64 5.28
N LYS A 117 14.38 -2.86 4.49
CA LYS A 117 14.22 -3.08 3.04
C LYS A 117 15.57 -2.94 2.31
N GLU A 118 16.28 -1.86 2.54
CA GLU A 118 17.60 -1.59 1.94
C GLU A 118 18.63 -2.67 2.28
N ALA A 119 18.66 -3.13 3.54
CA ALA A 119 19.53 -4.24 3.95
C ALA A 119 19.20 -5.55 3.20
N LYS A 120 17.90 -5.86 3.03
CA LYS A 120 17.44 -7.04 2.27
C LYS A 120 17.82 -6.93 0.80
N ASP A 121 17.66 -5.75 0.20
CA ASP A 121 17.99 -5.54 -1.22
C ASP A 121 19.51 -5.54 -1.45
N ARG A 122 20.31 -5.01 -0.51
CA ARG A 122 21.78 -5.14 -0.54
C ARG A 122 22.21 -6.60 -0.45
N ALA A 123 21.61 -7.39 0.43
CA ALA A 123 21.89 -8.83 0.55
C ALA A 123 21.54 -9.59 -0.74
N ARG A 124 20.36 -9.30 -1.33
CA ARG A 124 19.93 -9.86 -2.63
C ARG A 124 20.92 -9.53 -3.75
N THR A 125 21.32 -8.26 -3.84
CA THR A 125 22.26 -7.78 -4.86
C THR A 125 23.62 -8.46 -4.72
N ARG A 126 24.13 -8.59 -3.49
CA ARG A 126 25.36 -9.31 -3.19
C ARG A 126 25.30 -10.77 -3.64
N LYS A 127 24.20 -11.48 -3.33
CA LYS A 127 23.98 -12.88 -3.74
C LYS A 127 23.88 -13.02 -5.26
N ASN A 128 23.23 -12.08 -5.94
CA ASN A 128 23.11 -12.13 -7.40
C ASN A 128 24.47 -11.93 -8.08
N ARG A 129 25.31 -11.01 -7.57
CA ARG A 129 26.67 -10.78 -8.07
C ARG A 129 27.58 -12.00 -7.90
N SER A 130 27.47 -12.73 -6.78
CA SER A 130 28.26 -13.96 -6.59
C SER A 130 27.84 -15.09 -7.54
N ASN A 131 26.55 -15.20 -7.88
CA ASN A 131 26.07 -16.20 -8.84
C ASN A 131 26.38 -15.85 -10.30
N ALA A 132 26.53 -14.58 -10.64
CA ALA A 132 26.85 -14.13 -11.99
C ALA A 132 28.29 -14.46 -12.44
N SER A 133 29.15 -14.96 -11.54
CA SER A 133 30.55 -15.28 -11.84
C SER A 133 30.77 -16.57 -12.65
N ASN A 134 29.72 -17.22 -13.17
CA ASN A 134 29.86 -18.40 -14.02
C ASN A 134 29.09 -18.21 -15.35
N PRO A 135 29.71 -17.62 -16.39
CA PRO A 135 29.05 -17.33 -17.66
C PRO A 135 28.87 -18.57 -18.55
N TRP A 136 29.55 -19.68 -18.22
CA TRP A 136 29.54 -20.96 -18.93
C TRP A 136 29.54 -22.12 -17.92
N GLY A 137 28.58 -22.11 -16.99
CA GLY A 137 28.48 -23.16 -15.98
C GLY A 137 28.45 -24.55 -16.63
N ASN A 138 29.40 -25.40 -16.23
CA ASN A 138 29.54 -26.79 -16.66
C ASN A 138 28.34 -27.66 -16.25
#